data_AF-A0A0H2RCC1-F1
#
_entry.id   AF-A0A0H2RCC1-F1
#
_cell.length_a   1.000
_cell.length_b   1.000
_cell.length_c   1.000
_cell.angle_alpha   90.00
_cell.angle_beta   90.00
_cell.angle_gamma   90.00
#
_symmetry.space_group_name_H-M   'P 1'
#
loop_
_entity.id
_entity.type
_entity.pdbx_description
1 polymer ?
#
loop_
_entity_poly.entity_id
_entity_poly.type
_entity_poly.pdbx_seq_one_letter_code
_entity_poly.pdbx_strand_id
1 'polypeptide(L)'
;MVDEDPSARPCSSSFQTGFVQYSLFRAPSISSVASDETLPNLPGPGRNLGRLYDALGDRLVGVLSKAYTRGRLSSSTEASTVDHDRSYALHIYRIPTASSVETNATAPNLPGPGRNLGQLYDWLGLKFESYLTRLLVRRGLGPEAVAAAISRLRQHERFSIKDLHISDQGRVDGKSRRLAKYCKKLFKYSKSGVLQTQLQALDRVTALAVYDPYLRRLMGECLANERLSTSAYDEDALLASSSKALISISETSLNKVMSDFYVKQDITAGSFSIFEEFWDGLQSCLTDPTSSFLAIRHLNQVCRLFSSKTHSIIEGRVASTIYRLVASSPEFIEWTEFDKFLDVYFNQMAPSQMEFGIGAALLR
;
A
#
# COMPACT_ATOMS: atom_id res chain seq x y z
N MET A 1 -52.33 26.28 27.44
CA MET A 1 -51.07 26.81 27.99
C MET A 1 -50.08 25.66 27.94
N VAL A 2 -49.34 25.60 26.86
CA VAL A 2 -48.21 24.68 26.67
C VAL A 2 -47.08 25.60 26.26
N ASP A 3 -46.09 25.72 27.15
CA ASP A 3 -44.94 26.60 26.98
C ASP A 3 -44.05 26.06 25.86
N GLU A 4 -43.83 26.89 24.84
CA GLU A 4 -42.79 26.69 23.83
C GLU A 4 -41.46 27.26 24.35
N ASP A 5 -40.39 26.46 24.19
CA ASP A 5 -39.02 26.80 24.55
C ASP A 5 -38.24 27.17 23.27
N PRO A 6 -37.81 28.43 23.05
CA PRO A 6 -37.09 28.81 21.84
C PRO A 6 -35.64 29.20 22.17
N SER A 7 -34.70 28.26 22.02
CA SER A 7 -33.27 28.62 22.00
C SER A 7 -32.39 27.68 21.17
N ALA A 8 -32.32 27.95 19.86
CA ALA A 8 -31.19 27.51 19.03
C ALA A 8 -30.92 28.55 17.93
N ARG A 9 -29.88 29.36 18.11
CA ARG A 9 -29.31 30.23 17.07
C ARG A 9 -28.17 29.46 16.37
N PRO A 10 -28.05 29.50 15.03
CA PRO A 10 -26.88 28.98 14.35
C PRO A 10 -25.76 30.02 14.29
N CYS A 11 -24.55 29.61 14.70
CA CYS A 11 -23.29 30.31 14.44
C CYS A 11 -22.97 30.24 12.94
N SER A 12 -22.89 31.41 12.30
CA SER A 12 -22.33 31.57 10.96
C SER A 12 -20.87 32.01 11.09
N SER A 13 -19.94 31.14 10.70
CA SER A 13 -18.52 31.47 10.56
C SER A 13 -18.18 31.64 9.07
N SER A 14 -18.10 32.90 8.65
CA SER A 14 -17.58 33.31 7.35
C SER A 14 -16.05 33.20 7.35
N PHE A 15 -15.49 32.35 6.50
CA PHE A 15 -14.05 32.32 6.20
C PHE A 15 -13.73 33.37 5.11
N GLN A 16 -13.01 34.42 5.47
CA GLN A 16 -12.37 35.35 4.53
C GLN A 16 -10.91 34.92 4.29
N THR A 17 -10.58 34.56 3.05
CA THR A 17 -9.21 34.36 2.58
C THR A 17 -8.60 35.69 2.13
N GLY A 18 -7.62 36.19 2.90
CA GLY A 18 -6.81 37.35 2.55
C GLY A 18 -5.63 36.97 1.64
N PHE A 19 -5.52 37.63 0.49
CA PHE A 19 -4.34 37.57 -0.39
C PHE A 19 -3.29 38.59 0.10
N VAL A 20 -2.06 38.12 0.34
CA VAL A 20 -0.91 38.97 0.65
C VAL A 20 -0.10 39.20 -0.63
N GLN A 21 0.00 40.46 -1.06
CA GLN A 21 0.72 40.89 -2.24
C GLN A 21 2.07 41.48 -1.82
N TYR A 22 3.18 40.81 -2.16
CA TYR A 22 4.53 41.33 -1.95
C TYR A 22 5.06 41.99 -3.23
N SER A 23 5.27 43.30 -3.19
CA SER A 23 5.96 44.07 -4.23
C SER A 23 7.46 44.18 -3.90
N LEU A 24 8.32 43.65 -4.78
CA LEU A 24 9.78 43.65 -4.62
C LEU A 24 10.40 44.71 -5.56
N PHE A 25 11.00 45.73 -4.95
CA PHE A 25 11.82 46.75 -5.63
C PHE A 25 13.18 46.16 -6.03
N ARG A 26 13.61 46.42 -7.28
CA ARG A 26 14.90 46.01 -7.84
C ARG A 26 15.84 47.21 -7.95
N ALA A 27 16.99 47.13 -7.29
CA ALA A 27 18.12 48.03 -7.53
C ALA A 27 19.03 47.47 -8.65
N PRO A 28 19.66 48.32 -9.49
CA PRO A 28 20.62 47.87 -10.49
C PRO A 28 22.03 47.79 -9.90
N SER A 29 22.69 46.65 -10.08
CA SER A 29 24.12 46.48 -9.80
C SER A 29 24.87 46.20 -11.10
N ILE A 30 25.90 47.00 -11.34
CA ILE A 30 26.85 46.91 -12.45
C ILE A 30 28.08 46.18 -11.89
N SER A 31 28.55 45.11 -12.52
CA SER A 31 29.97 44.78 -12.52
C SER A 31 30.33 43.76 -13.60
N SER A 32 31.34 44.13 -14.39
CA SER A 32 32.06 43.27 -15.31
C SER A 32 33.18 42.55 -14.57
N VAL A 33 33.32 41.24 -14.76
CA VAL A 33 34.59 40.54 -14.57
C VAL A 33 34.72 39.47 -15.66
N ALA A 34 35.69 39.66 -16.55
CA ALA A 34 36.22 38.63 -17.42
C ALA A 34 37.38 37.94 -16.69
N SER A 35 37.46 36.61 -16.71
CA SER A 35 38.71 35.84 -16.61
C SER A 35 38.41 34.36 -16.84
N ASP A 36 38.62 33.93 -18.08
CA ASP A 36 38.51 32.54 -18.53
C ASP A 36 39.91 31.94 -18.64
N GLU A 37 40.59 31.66 -17.52
CA GLU A 37 41.78 30.81 -17.53
C GLU A 37 41.77 29.87 -16.32
N THR A 38 41.45 28.59 -16.58
CA THR A 38 41.58 27.53 -15.58
C THR A 38 42.96 26.89 -15.68
N LEU A 39 43.82 27.22 -14.72
CA LEU A 39 45.11 26.56 -14.51
C LEU A 39 44.92 25.05 -14.28
N PRO A 40 45.71 24.18 -14.92
CA PRO A 40 45.69 22.75 -14.63
C PRO A 40 46.14 22.49 -13.19
N ASN A 41 45.51 21.53 -12.50
CA ASN A 41 45.75 21.06 -11.13
C ASN A 41 45.04 21.73 -9.93
N LEU A 42 44.09 22.65 -10.12
CA LEU A 42 43.25 23.10 -9.00
C LEU A 42 42.18 22.03 -8.63
N PRO A 43 41.81 21.89 -7.34
CA PRO A 43 40.76 20.97 -6.88
C PRO A 43 39.39 21.42 -7.38
N GLY A 44 39.10 21.12 -8.63
CA GLY A 44 37.81 21.41 -9.25
C GLY A 44 36.76 20.32 -8.94
N PRO A 45 35.47 20.65 -8.94
CA PRO A 45 34.37 19.73 -8.66
C PRO A 45 34.39 18.45 -9.53
N GLY A 46 34.93 18.53 -10.76
CA GLY A 46 35.11 17.35 -11.62
C GLY A 46 36.09 16.30 -11.08
N ARG A 47 37.10 16.71 -10.30
CA ARG A 47 38.11 15.79 -9.72
C ARG A 47 37.57 15.05 -8.50
N ASN A 48 36.66 15.68 -7.75
CA ASN A 48 35.95 15.03 -6.64
C ASN A 48 34.95 14.00 -7.16
N LEU A 49 34.28 14.27 -8.30
CA LEU A 49 33.46 13.27 -8.98
C LEU A 49 34.29 12.07 -9.46
N GLY A 50 35.45 12.30 -10.11
CA GLY A 50 36.32 11.20 -10.56
C GLY A 50 36.70 10.26 -9.41
N ARG A 51 37.13 10.81 -8.28
CA ARG A 51 37.46 10.02 -7.07
C ARG A 51 36.26 9.29 -6.48
N LEU A 52 35.06 9.84 -6.58
CA LEU A 52 33.83 9.18 -6.15
C LEU A 52 33.51 7.97 -7.05
N TYR A 53 33.67 8.10 -8.37
CA TYR A 53 33.46 6.99 -9.31
C TYR A 53 34.49 5.89 -9.15
N ASP A 54 35.77 6.24 -8.96
CA ASP A 54 36.81 5.26 -8.69
C ASP A 54 36.51 4.48 -7.40
N ALA A 55 36.12 5.18 -6.33
CA ALA A 55 35.76 4.55 -5.06
C ALA A 55 34.49 3.67 -5.14
N LEU A 56 33.48 4.09 -5.92
CA LEU A 56 32.27 3.30 -6.17
C LEU A 56 32.56 2.08 -7.04
N GLY A 57 33.38 2.24 -8.08
CA GLY A 57 33.84 1.18 -8.96
C GLY A 57 34.59 0.09 -8.19
N ASP A 58 35.55 0.48 -7.37
CA ASP A 58 36.35 -0.45 -6.55
C ASP A 58 35.49 -1.24 -5.57
N ARG A 59 34.47 -0.60 -4.97
CA ARG A 59 33.53 -1.29 -4.07
C ARG A 59 32.61 -2.24 -4.81
N LEU A 60 32.12 -1.87 -5.99
CA LEU A 60 31.23 -2.70 -6.79
C LEU A 60 31.97 -3.94 -7.32
N VAL A 61 33.21 -3.76 -7.78
CA VAL A 61 34.13 -4.85 -8.16
C VAL A 61 34.41 -5.76 -6.98
N GLY A 62 34.63 -5.21 -5.78
CA GLY A 62 34.82 -5.98 -4.54
C GLY A 62 33.61 -6.84 -4.14
N VAL A 63 32.39 -6.33 -4.36
CA VAL A 63 31.15 -7.08 -4.08
C VAL A 63 30.92 -8.18 -5.12
N LEU A 64 31.13 -7.88 -6.40
CA LEU A 64 30.98 -8.85 -7.50
C LEU A 64 32.01 -9.98 -7.42
N SER A 65 33.27 -9.68 -7.12
CA SER A 65 34.33 -10.67 -6.94
C SER A 65 34.05 -11.59 -5.74
N LYS A 66 33.55 -11.07 -4.62
CA LYS A 66 33.10 -11.89 -3.47
C LYS A 66 31.87 -12.76 -3.79
N ALA A 67 30.94 -12.27 -4.62
CA ALA A 67 29.79 -13.04 -5.05
C ALA A 67 30.19 -14.17 -6.01
N TYR A 68 31.18 -13.94 -6.88
CA TYR A 68 31.67 -14.91 -7.84
C TYR A 68 32.47 -16.05 -7.18
N THR A 69 33.27 -15.72 -6.16
CA THR A 69 34.03 -16.74 -5.40
C THR A 69 33.14 -17.60 -4.51
N ARG A 70 32.06 -17.04 -3.95
CA ARG A 70 31.07 -17.83 -3.20
C ARG A 70 30.21 -18.76 -4.07
N GLY A 71 30.13 -18.51 -5.37
CA GLY A 71 29.36 -19.35 -6.30
C GLY A 71 30.06 -20.63 -6.75
N ARG A 72 31.36 -20.81 -6.45
CA ARG A 72 32.17 -21.92 -7.03
C ARG A 72 32.66 -22.96 -6.03
N LEU A 73 32.38 -22.82 -4.73
CA LEU A 73 32.67 -23.85 -3.73
C LEU A 73 31.45 -24.09 -2.84
N SER A 74 30.62 -25.06 -3.22
CA SER A 74 29.60 -25.65 -2.34
C SER A 74 29.34 -27.09 -2.76
N SER A 75 30.34 -27.95 -2.56
CA SER A 75 30.17 -29.40 -2.41
C SER A 75 31.15 -29.92 -1.34
N SER A 76 30.84 -29.67 -0.07
CA SER A 76 31.22 -30.50 1.07
C SER A 76 30.74 -29.85 2.37
N THR A 77 29.67 -30.43 2.89
CA THR A 77 29.50 -30.95 4.27
C THR A 77 30.29 -30.31 5.43
N GLU A 78 29.52 -30.11 6.50
CA GLU A 78 29.86 -30.10 7.95
C GLU A 78 30.15 -28.79 8.72
N ALA A 79 29.21 -28.54 9.64
CA ALA A 79 29.31 -27.97 10.98
C ALA A 79 30.37 -26.91 11.31
N SER A 80 29.91 -25.69 11.61
CA SER A 80 30.17 -25.08 12.92
C SER A 80 29.34 -23.81 13.12
N THR A 81 28.70 -23.76 14.28
CA THR A 81 28.02 -22.61 14.87
C THR A 81 29.03 -21.54 15.25
N VAL A 82 29.01 -20.39 14.58
CA VAL A 82 29.65 -19.16 15.10
C VAL A 82 28.68 -18.00 14.93
N ASP A 83 28.30 -17.48 16.09
CA ASP A 83 27.49 -16.32 16.32
C ASP A 83 28.26 -15.06 15.88
N HIS A 84 27.68 -14.28 14.96
CA HIS A 84 28.20 -12.98 14.55
C HIS A 84 27.04 -11.99 14.47
N ASP A 85 26.58 -11.62 15.65
CA ASP A 85 25.81 -10.42 15.90
C ASP A 85 26.71 -9.18 15.69
N ARG A 86 26.71 -8.67 14.47
CA ARG A 86 27.29 -7.38 14.12
C ARG A 86 26.37 -6.68 13.12
N SER A 87 25.22 -6.28 13.63
CA SER A 87 24.31 -5.34 12.97
C SER A 87 24.95 -3.95 12.95
N TYR A 88 25.71 -3.66 11.90
CA TYR A 88 26.12 -2.30 11.58
C TYR A 88 24.91 -1.57 10.97
N ALA A 89 24.08 -0.99 11.82
CA ALA A 89 23.08 0.00 11.42
C ALA A 89 23.82 1.24 10.91
N LEU A 90 23.97 1.33 9.59
CA LEU A 90 24.52 2.49 8.90
C LEU A 90 23.49 3.62 8.98
N HIS A 91 23.53 4.35 10.09
CA HIS A 91 22.69 5.51 10.34
C HIS A 91 23.17 6.65 9.44
N ILE A 92 22.58 6.79 8.26
CA ILE A 92 22.83 7.90 7.34
C ILE A 92 22.17 9.14 7.96
N TYR A 93 22.91 9.87 8.79
CA TYR A 93 22.50 11.19 9.25
C TYR A 93 22.58 12.16 8.07
N ARG A 94 21.41 12.63 7.62
CA ARG A 94 21.30 13.73 6.66
C ARG A 94 21.69 15.01 7.41
N ILE A 95 22.93 15.45 7.23
CA ILE A 95 23.39 16.74 7.75
C ILE A 95 22.50 17.82 7.10
N PRO A 96 21.78 18.66 7.88
CA PRO A 96 21.08 19.80 7.33
C PRO A 96 22.14 20.75 6.78
N THR A 97 22.35 20.70 5.46
CA THR A 97 23.11 21.69 4.73
C THR A 97 22.37 23.01 4.87
N ALA A 98 22.89 23.88 5.74
CA ALA A 98 22.54 25.30 5.73
C ALA A 98 22.88 25.81 4.33
N SER A 99 21.84 26.06 3.53
CA SER A 99 21.96 26.63 2.21
C SER A 99 22.44 28.08 2.37
N SER A 100 23.75 28.31 2.30
CA SER A 100 24.24 29.64 1.93
C SER A 100 23.77 29.89 0.50
N VAL A 101 22.74 30.71 0.37
CA VAL A 101 22.26 31.18 -0.93
C VAL A 101 23.32 32.14 -1.46
N GLU A 102 24.33 31.58 -2.14
CA GLU A 102 25.24 32.37 -2.96
C GLU A 102 24.45 32.86 -4.17
N THR A 103 24.31 34.19 -4.26
CA THR A 103 23.53 34.94 -5.25
C THR A 103 24.13 34.91 -6.66
N ASN A 104 24.84 33.83 -7.03
CA ASN A 104 25.32 33.55 -8.39
C ASN A 104 24.49 32.43 -9.05
N ALA A 105 23.20 32.38 -8.74
CA ALA A 105 22.24 31.53 -9.44
C ALA A 105 22.11 31.99 -10.90
N THR A 106 22.97 31.44 -11.76
CA THR A 106 22.80 31.42 -13.22
C THR A 106 21.34 31.08 -13.54
N ALA A 107 20.72 31.90 -14.40
CA ALA A 107 19.30 31.85 -14.69
C ALA A 107 18.77 30.40 -14.85
N PRO A 108 17.66 30.05 -14.18
CA PRO A 108 17.08 28.72 -14.32
C PRO A 108 16.71 28.50 -15.79
N ASN A 109 17.22 27.41 -16.38
CA ASN A 109 17.00 26.92 -17.76
C ASN A 109 17.99 27.34 -18.84
N LEU A 110 19.15 27.91 -18.49
CA LEU A 110 20.24 27.97 -19.48
C LEU A 110 20.91 26.59 -19.63
N PRO A 111 21.12 26.10 -20.87
CA PRO A 111 21.85 24.85 -21.11
C PRO A 111 23.29 25.03 -20.64
N GLY A 112 23.60 24.47 -19.47
CA GLY A 112 24.93 24.43 -18.90
C GLY A 112 25.45 22.99 -18.86
N PRO A 113 26.76 22.76 -19.01
CA PRO A 113 27.35 21.41 -18.99
C PRO A 113 27.03 20.64 -17.70
N GLY A 114 26.93 21.33 -16.56
CA GLY A 114 26.51 20.70 -15.29
C GLY A 114 25.07 20.18 -15.30
N ARG A 115 24.16 20.84 -16.03
CA ARG A 115 22.75 20.44 -16.11
C ARG A 115 22.55 19.22 -17.02
N ASN A 116 23.32 19.15 -18.11
CA ASN A 116 23.35 17.97 -18.99
C ASN A 116 23.87 16.73 -18.23
N LEU A 117 24.90 16.90 -17.39
CA LEU A 117 25.40 15.82 -16.54
C LEU A 117 24.38 15.41 -15.47
N GLY A 118 23.71 16.37 -14.83
CA GLY A 118 22.62 16.07 -13.89
C GLY A 118 21.51 15.23 -14.54
N GLN A 119 21.03 15.65 -15.71
CA GLN A 119 20.03 14.91 -16.47
C GLN A 119 20.50 13.51 -16.88
N LEU A 120 21.78 13.36 -17.23
CA LEU A 120 22.35 12.05 -17.53
C LEU A 120 22.37 11.14 -16.31
N TYR A 121 22.72 11.65 -15.13
CA TYR A 121 22.73 10.87 -13.89
C TYR A 121 21.32 10.52 -13.42
N ASP A 122 20.37 11.43 -13.53
CA ASP A 122 18.96 11.16 -13.22
C ASP A 122 18.41 10.06 -14.15
N TRP A 123 18.69 10.17 -15.45
CA TRP A 123 18.32 9.15 -16.43
C TRP A 123 18.97 7.80 -16.12
N LEU A 124 20.26 7.78 -15.78
CA LEU A 124 20.98 6.56 -15.44
C LEU A 124 20.46 5.95 -14.14
N GLY A 125 20.14 6.77 -13.14
CA GLY A 125 19.52 6.36 -11.88
C GLY A 125 18.20 5.66 -12.11
N LEU A 126 17.30 6.26 -12.90
CA LEU A 126 16.01 5.67 -13.26
C LEU A 126 16.16 4.33 -14.01
N LYS A 127 17.14 4.24 -14.91
CA LYS A 127 17.43 2.98 -15.64
C LYS A 127 17.98 1.90 -14.69
N PHE A 128 18.86 2.26 -13.78
CA PHE A 128 19.45 1.34 -12.82
C PHE A 128 18.42 0.84 -11.81
N GLU A 129 17.57 1.72 -11.29
CA GLU A 129 16.44 1.37 -10.43
C GLU A 129 15.48 0.43 -11.15
N SER A 130 15.08 0.74 -12.38
CA SER A 130 14.25 -0.13 -13.21
C SER A 130 14.87 -1.52 -13.42
N TYR A 131 16.20 -1.57 -13.64
CA TYR A 131 16.91 -2.82 -13.83
C TYR A 131 16.97 -3.65 -12.54
N LEU A 132 17.28 -3.02 -11.39
CA LEU A 132 17.31 -3.68 -10.10
C LEU A 132 15.92 -4.18 -9.69
N THR A 133 14.87 -3.38 -9.87
CA THR A 133 13.49 -3.80 -9.58
C THR A 133 13.12 -5.04 -10.40
N ARG A 134 13.43 -5.07 -11.70
CA ARG A 134 13.21 -6.28 -12.54
C ARG A 134 14.04 -7.46 -12.06
N LEU A 135 15.29 -7.25 -11.67
CA LEU A 135 16.16 -8.32 -11.17
C LEU A 135 15.61 -8.90 -9.85
N LEU A 136 15.15 -8.04 -8.93
CA LEU A 136 14.54 -8.44 -7.67
C LEU A 136 13.24 -9.23 -7.92
N VAL A 137 12.37 -8.74 -8.81
CA VAL A 137 11.15 -9.44 -9.22
C VAL A 137 11.49 -10.82 -9.81
N ARG A 138 12.48 -10.92 -10.71
CA ARG A 138 12.95 -12.19 -11.28
C ARG A 138 13.50 -13.14 -10.23
N ARG A 139 14.11 -12.62 -9.16
CA ARG A 139 14.60 -13.40 -8.02
C ARG A 139 13.53 -13.70 -6.97
N GLY A 140 12.28 -13.29 -7.20
CA GLY A 140 11.21 -13.44 -6.23
C GLY A 140 11.46 -12.67 -4.93
N LEU A 141 12.16 -11.54 -5.04
CA LEU A 141 12.47 -10.63 -3.94
C LEU A 141 11.54 -9.43 -4.04
N GLY A 142 10.86 -9.13 -2.93
CA GLY A 142 9.85 -8.09 -2.82
C GLY A 142 8.54 -8.61 -2.21
N PRO A 143 7.70 -7.71 -1.70
CA PRO A 143 6.43 -8.07 -1.09
C PRO A 143 5.50 -8.79 -2.09
N GLU A 144 5.47 -8.33 -3.33
CA GLU A 144 4.69 -8.93 -4.42
C GLU A 144 5.01 -10.41 -4.64
N ALA A 145 6.30 -10.72 -4.80
CA ALA A 145 6.74 -12.07 -5.08
C ALA A 145 6.49 -13.02 -3.89
N VAL A 146 6.58 -12.49 -2.66
CA VAL A 146 6.24 -13.25 -1.45
C VAL A 146 4.74 -13.52 -1.39
N ALA A 147 3.90 -12.53 -1.67
CA ALA A 147 2.45 -12.72 -1.75
C ALA A 147 2.08 -13.76 -2.82
N ALA A 148 2.65 -13.67 -4.02
CA ALA A 148 2.46 -14.65 -5.08
C ALA A 148 2.96 -16.06 -4.69
N ALA A 149 4.02 -16.18 -3.87
CA ALA A 149 4.45 -17.47 -3.33
C ALA A 149 3.45 -18.03 -2.31
N ILE A 150 2.88 -17.18 -1.45
CA ILE A 150 1.81 -17.54 -0.52
C ILE A 150 0.58 -18.03 -1.29
N SER A 151 0.11 -17.25 -2.27
CA SER A 151 -1.04 -17.59 -3.11
C SER A 151 -0.85 -18.89 -3.87
N ARG A 152 0.35 -19.17 -4.41
CA ARG A 152 0.64 -20.47 -5.06
C ARG A 152 0.65 -21.64 -4.06
N LEU A 153 1.19 -21.44 -2.86
CA LEU A 153 1.18 -22.47 -1.82
C LEU A 153 -0.23 -22.79 -1.32
N ARG A 154 -1.09 -21.78 -1.24
CA ARG A 154 -2.53 -21.91 -0.91
C ARG A 154 -3.40 -22.23 -2.12
N GLN A 155 -2.84 -22.23 -3.32
CA GLN A 155 -3.51 -22.51 -4.59
C GLN A 155 -4.73 -21.59 -4.81
N HIS A 156 -4.59 -20.28 -4.53
CA HIS A 156 -5.64 -19.27 -4.73
C HIS A 156 -6.15 -19.20 -6.19
N GLU A 157 -5.34 -19.64 -7.16
CA GLU A 157 -5.75 -19.74 -8.57
C GLU A 157 -6.66 -20.94 -8.87
N ARG A 158 -6.65 -21.96 -8.00
CA ARG A 158 -7.41 -23.20 -8.19
C ARG A 158 -8.64 -23.29 -7.31
N PHE A 159 -8.54 -22.77 -6.09
CA PHE A 159 -9.62 -22.81 -5.12
C PHE A 159 -10.43 -21.52 -5.19
N SER A 160 -11.75 -21.66 -5.21
CA SER A 160 -12.63 -20.52 -5.00
C SER A 160 -12.46 -19.99 -3.58
N ILE A 161 -12.83 -18.74 -3.34
CA ILE A 161 -12.79 -18.14 -1.99
C ILE A 161 -13.61 -18.99 -1.02
N LYS A 162 -14.73 -19.54 -1.47
CA LYS A 162 -15.57 -20.48 -0.71
C LYS A 162 -14.77 -21.73 -0.29
N ASP A 163 -14.06 -22.36 -1.22
CA ASP A 163 -13.24 -23.54 -0.93
C ASP A 163 -12.14 -23.22 0.11
N LEU A 164 -11.56 -22.02 0.06
CA LEU A 164 -10.57 -21.57 1.04
C LEU A 164 -11.16 -21.44 2.45
N HIS A 165 -12.41 -21.00 2.57
CA HIS A 165 -13.11 -20.90 3.87
C HIS A 165 -13.47 -22.29 4.43
N ILE A 166 -13.86 -23.23 3.58
CA ILE A 166 -14.19 -24.61 3.99
C ILE A 166 -12.91 -25.40 4.35
N SER A 167 -11.83 -25.22 3.57
CA SER A 167 -10.57 -25.96 3.75
C SER A 167 -9.79 -25.59 5.03
N ASP A 168 -10.17 -24.52 5.73
CA ASP A 168 -9.47 -24.02 6.92
C ASP A 168 -9.48 -25.01 8.10
N GLN A 169 -10.37 -26.01 8.07
CA GLN A 169 -10.69 -26.83 9.23
C GLN A 169 -9.79 -28.07 9.48
N GLY A 170 -8.87 -28.47 8.60
CA GLY A 170 -8.31 -29.83 8.72
C GLY A 170 -6.91 -30.18 8.22
N ARG A 171 -6.13 -29.27 7.62
CA ARG A 171 -4.81 -29.67 7.05
C ARG A 171 -3.62 -28.98 7.71
N VAL A 172 -3.09 -29.62 8.75
CA VAL A 172 -1.75 -29.34 9.30
C VAL A 172 -0.69 -30.01 8.41
N ASP A 173 -0.59 -29.56 7.17
CA ASP A 173 0.46 -30.04 6.26
C ASP A 173 1.78 -29.31 6.56
N GLY A 174 2.93 -29.95 6.30
CA GLY A 174 4.26 -29.33 6.42
C GLY A 174 4.47 -28.03 5.61
N LYS A 175 3.50 -27.65 4.77
CA LYS A 175 3.40 -26.35 4.10
C LYS A 175 3.18 -25.19 5.08
N SER A 176 2.60 -25.43 6.25
CA SER A 176 2.33 -24.40 7.27
C SER A 176 3.60 -23.64 7.68
N ARG A 177 4.71 -24.37 7.91
CA ARG A 177 6.01 -23.77 8.25
C ARG A 177 6.55 -22.87 7.13
N ARG A 178 6.37 -23.27 5.87
CA ARG A 178 6.79 -22.46 4.71
C ARG A 178 5.92 -21.21 4.57
N LEU A 179 4.61 -21.33 4.75
CA LEU A 179 3.68 -20.20 4.76
C LEU A 179 4.03 -19.22 5.88
N ALA A 180 4.25 -19.71 7.10
CA ALA A 180 4.66 -18.88 8.24
C ALA A 180 5.95 -18.10 7.93
N LYS A 181 6.94 -18.75 7.30
CA LYS A 181 8.18 -18.10 6.87
C LYS A 181 7.91 -16.96 5.87
N TYR A 182 6.98 -17.15 4.94
CA TYR A 182 6.61 -16.09 3.99
C TYR A 182 5.80 -14.96 4.64
N CYS A 183 4.87 -15.25 5.56
CA CYS A 183 4.17 -14.23 6.34
C CYS A 183 5.15 -13.38 7.15
N LYS A 184 6.10 -14.00 7.87
CA LYS A 184 7.19 -13.28 8.56
C LYS A 184 8.03 -12.43 7.60
N LYS A 185 8.27 -12.92 6.38
CA LYS A 185 8.99 -12.16 5.36
C LYS A 185 8.20 -10.92 4.89
N LEU A 186 6.86 -10.98 4.81
CA LEU A 186 6.03 -9.81 4.56
C LEU A 186 6.11 -8.79 5.70
N PHE A 187 6.02 -9.23 6.96
CA PHE A 187 6.20 -8.33 8.11
C PHE A 187 7.61 -7.73 8.19
N LYS A 188 8.62 -8.45 7.70
CA LYS A 188 9.95 -7.87 7.53
C LYS A 188 9.97 -6.75 6.48
N TYR A 189 9.21 -6.88 5.39
CA TYR A 189 9.09 -5.83 4.37
C TYR A 189 8.28 -4.63 4.86
N SER A 190 7.26 -4.82 5.71
CA SER A 190 6.54 -3.70 6.34
C SER A 190 7.42 -2.88 7.30
N LYS A 191 8.55 -3.45 7.75
CA LYS A 191 9.59 -2.80 8.56
C LYS A 191 10.79 -2.31 7.73
N SER A 192 10.69 -2.31 6.41
CA SER A 192 11.72 -1.78 5.49
C SER A 192 11.92 -0.28 5.70
N GLY A 193 13.14 0.25 5.50
CA GLY A 193 13.38 1.71 5.51
C GLY A 193 12.90 2.44 4.26
N VAL A 194 12.20 1.75 3.34
CA VAL A 194 11.69 2.29 2.08
C VAL A 194 10.18 2.30 2.12
N LEU A 195 9.56 3.48 2.22
CA LEU A 195 8.12 3.69 2.36
C LEU A 195 7.29 2.87 1.37
N GLN A 196 7.63 2.96 0.07
CA GLN A 196 6.89 2.23 -0.97
C GLN A 196 6.90 0.71 -0.76
N THR A 197 8.01 0.14 -0.26
CA THR A 197 8.09 -1.29 0.07
C THR A 197 7.22 -1.63 1.27
N GLN A 198 7.14 -0.73 2.25
CA GLN A 198 6.30 -0.93 3.43
C GLN A 198 4.82 -0.92 3.06
N LEU A 199 4.38 0.09 2.31
CA LEU A 199 3.01 0.21 1.82
C LEU A 199 2.60 -1.02 1.01
N GLN A 200 3.43 -1.43 0.04
CA GLN A 200 3.19 -2.64 -0.74
C GLN A 200 3.10 -3.90 0.12
N ALA A 201 3.94 -4.03 1.14
CA ALA A 201 3.88 -5.19 2.04
C ALA A 201 2.58 -5.21 2.86
N LEU A 202 2.17 -4.06 3.39
CA LEU A 202 0.93 -3.91 4.17
C LEU A 202 -0.32 -4.13 3.31
N ASP A 203 -0.34 -3.63 2.08
CA ASP A 203 -1.43 -3.89 1.12
C ASP A 203 -1.56 -5.39 0.83
N ARG A 204 -0.44 -6.08 0.65
CA ARG A 204 -0.44 -7.54 0.42
C ARG A 204 -0.86 -8.33 1.65
N VAL A 205 -0.47 -7.91 2.86
CA VAL A 205 -0.97 -8.50 4.11
C VAL A 205 -2.49 -8.33 4.19
N THR A 206 -2.98 -7.11 3.96
CA THR A 206 -4.42 -6.79 3.97
C THR A 206 -5.17 -7.67 2.98
N ALA A 207 -4.73 -7.72 1.71
CA ALA A 207 -5.38 -8.53 0.69
C ALA A 207 -5.41 -10.04 1.02
N LEU A 208 -4.31 -10.60 1.52
CA LEU A 208 -4.25 -12.03 1.88
C LEU A 208 -5.11 -12.34 3.10
N ALA A 209 -5.12 -11.46 4.11
CA ALA A 209 -5.89 -11.63 5.34
C ALA A 209 -7.41 -11.50 5.13
N VAL A 210 -7.85 -10.64 4.21
CA VAL A 210 -9.28 -10.49 3.89
C VAL A 210 -9.85 -11.79 3.31
N TYR A 211 -9.13 -12.44 2.38
CA TYR A 211 -9.71 -13.51 1.56
C TYR A 211 -9.44 -14.94 2.05
N ASP A 212 -8.41 -15.16 2.86
CA ASP A 212 -8.00 -16.50 3.30
C ASP A 212 -7.97 -16.58 4.84
N PRO A 213 -9.00 -17.16 5.47
CA PRO A 213 -9.09 -17.28 6.94
C PRO A 213 -7.87 -17.99 7.56
N TYR A 214 -7.29 -18.95 6.85
CA TYR A 214 -6.09 -19.65 7.30
C TYR A 214 -4.90 -18.69 7.42
N LEU A 215 -4.67 -17.89 6.36
CA LEU A 215 -3.58 -16.92 6.35
C LEU A 215 -3.80 -15.83 7.39
N ARG A 216 -5.05 -15.41 7.62
CA ARG A 216 -5.40 -14.47 8.67
C ARG A 216 -4.97 -14.97 10.05
N ARG A 217 -5.36 -16.20 10.41
CA ARG A 217 -4.95 -16.83 11.68
C ARG A 217 -3.43 -16.92 11.79
N LEU A 218 -2.78 -17.42 10.74
CA LEU A 218 -1.32 -17.58 10.69
C LEU A 218 -0.57 -16.24 10.80
N MET A 219 -1.10 -15.18 10.20
CA MET A 219 -0.56 -13.83 10.32
C MET A 219 -0.76 -13.26 11.72
N GLY A 220 -1.92 -13.52 12.35
CA GLY A 220 -2.18 -13.20 13.76
C GLY A 220 -1.17 -13.87 14.69
N GLU A 221 -0.88 -15.16 14.48
CA GLU A 221 0.17 -15.87 15.22
C GLU A 221 1.56 -15.27 14.99
N CYS A 222 1.88 -14.88 13.75
CA CYS A 222 3.16 -14.23 13.45
C CYS A 222 3.28 -12.87 14.14
N LEU A 223 2.20 -12.08 14.19
CA LEU A 223 2.16 -10.79 14.87
C LEU A 223 2.25 -10.93 16.39
N ALA A 224 1.57 -11.90 16.98
CA ALA A 224 1.67 -12.16 18.42
C ALA A 224 3.12 -12.48 18.85
N ASN A 225 3.89 -13.11 17.96
CA ASN A 225 5.30 -13.43 18.18
C ASN A 225 6.27 -12.30 17.82
N GLU A 226 5.84 -11.33 17.01
CA GLU A 226 6.65 -10.20 16.61
C GLU A 226 6.28 -8.95 17.41
N ARG A 227 7.22 -8.42 18.20
CA ARG A 227 7.06 -7.06 18.72
C ARG A 227 7.02 -6.11 17.52
N LEU A 228 5.84 -5.56 17.23
CA LEU A 228 5.71 -4.44 16.30
C LEU A 228 6.39 -3.25 16.96
N SER A 229 7.65 -3.01 16.60
CA SER A 229 8.27 -1.73 16.91
C SER A 229 7.45 -0.66 16.20
N THR A 230 6.72 0.13 16.97
CA THR A 230 6.12 1.40 16.53
C THR A 230 7.28 2.31 16.14
N SER A 231 7.67 2.21 14.87
CA SER A 231 8.61 3.17 14.31
C SER A 231 7.94 4.54 14.37
N ALA A 232 8.66 5.55 14.85
CA ALA A 232 8.22 6.93 14.97
C ALA A 232 8.14 7.63 13.60
N TYR A 233 7.44 7.01 12.64
CA TYR A 233 7.18 7.62 11.35
C TYR A 233 5.94 8.50 11.43
N ASP A 234 6.14 9.77 11.09
CA ASP A 234 5.14 10.83 11.03
C ASP A 234 4.35 10.80 9.70
N GLU A 235 4.14 9.60 9.15
CA GLU A 235 3.54 9.43 7.82
C GLU A 235 2.15 8.80 7.92
N ASP A 236 1.12 9.65 7.77
CA ASP A 236 -0.30 9.29 7.80
C ASP A 236 -0.63 8.09 6.88
N ALA A 237 0.02 8.02 5.72
CA ALA A 237 -0.19 6.94 4.75
C ALA A 237 0.25 5.56 5.29
N LEU A 238 1.37 5.50 6.00
CA LEU A 238 1.87 4.27 6.60
C LEU A 238 1.00 3.86 7.78
N LEU A 239 0.57 4.83 8.60
CA LEU A 239 -0.36 4.59 9.70
C LEU A 239 -1.67 4.00 9.17
N ALA A 240 -2.30 4.64 8.18
CA ALA A 240 -3.54 4.16 7.56
C ALA A 240 -3.39 2.73 6.99
N SER A 241 -2.32 2.46 6.27
CA SER A 241 -2.07 1.13 5.68
C SER A 241 -1.79 0.06 6.74
N SER A 242 -1.09 0.43 7.82
CA SER A 242 -0.81 -0.47 8.94
C SER A 242 -2.08 -0.81 9.74
N SER A 243 -2.93 0.20 9.97
CA SER A 243 -4.24 0.01 10.60
C SER A 243 -5.13 -0.90 9.77
N LYS A 244 -5.20 -0.72 8.44
CA LYS A 244 -5.95 -1.62 7.55
C LYS A 244 -5.46 -3.06 7.63
N ALA A 245 -4.15 -3.26 7.60
CA ALA A 245 -3.55 -4.59 7.71
C ALA A 245 -3.86 -5.24 9.07
N LEU A 246 -3.75 -4.49 10.16
CA LEU A 246 -4.06 -4.96 11.51
C LEU A 246 -5.53 -5.33 11.64
N ILE A 247 -6.44 -4.44 11.25
CA ILE A 247 -7.89 -4.67 11.28
C ILE A 247 -8.25 -5.90 10.44
N SER A 248 -7.67 -6.07 9.26
CA SER A 248 -7.92 -7.26 8.43
C SER A 248 -7.49 -8.57 9.09
N ILE A 249 -6.48 -8.53 9.98
CA ILE A 249 -6.01 -9.70 10.74
C ILE A 249 -6.82 -9.90 12.02
N SER A 250 -7.13 -8.82 12.74
CA SER A 250 -7.74 -8.87 14.09
C SER A 250 -9.26 -8.85 14.10
N GLU A 251 -9.91 -8.30 13.08
CA GLU A 251 -11.36 -8.14 13.07
C GLU A 251 -12.03 -9.50 13.06
N THR A 252 -12.61 -9.92 14.18
CA THR A 252 -13.16 -11.29 14.30
C THR A 252 -14.63 -11.34 13.94
N SER A 253 -15.37 -10.24 14.12
CA SER A 253 -16.82 -10.23 13.98
C SER A 253 -17.24 -10.38 12.51
N LEU A 254 -16.81 -9.46 11.65
CA LEU A 254 -17.11 -9.47 10.23
C LEU A 254 -16.55 -10.73 9.55
N ASN A 255 -15.34 -11.14 9.92
CA ASN A 255 -14.72 -12.34 9.39
C ASN A 255 -15.49 -13.62 9.75
N LYS A 256 -16.11 -13.68 10.93
CA LYS A 256 -17.01 -14.77 11.32
C LYS A 256 -18.28 -14.74 10.48
N VAL A 257 -18.92 -13.58 10.35
CA VAL A 257 -20.14 -13.41 9.53
C VAL A 257 -19.86 -13.87 8.08
N MET A 258 -18.72 -13.50 7.52
CA MET A 258 -18.28 -13.94 6.19
C MET A 258 -18.09 -15.46 6.10
N SER A 259 -17.43 -16.06 7.09
CA SER A 259 -17.20 -17.51 7.11
C SER A 259 -18.52 -18.27 7.19
N ASP A 260 -19.45 -17.81 8.04
CA ASP A 260 -20.78 -18.38 8.17
C ASP A 260 -21.59 -18.23 6.88
N PHE A 261 -21.50 -17.07 6.20
CA PHE A 261 -22.11 -16.83 4.89
C PHE A 261 -21.63 -17.86 3.85
N TYR A 262 -20.31 -18.04 3.71
CA TYR A 262 -19.74 -18.98 2.73
C TYR A 262 -20.12 -20.45 3.00
N VAL A 263 -20.17 -20.85 4.27
CA VAL A 263 -20.55 -22.21 4.66
C VAL A 263 -22.04 -22.44 4.42
N LYS A 264 -22.91 -21.50 4.81
CA LYS A 264 -24.37 -21.64 4.68
C LYS A 264 -24.85 -21.55 3.22
N GLN A 265 -24.16 -20.79 2.37
CA GLN A 265 -24.50 -20.64 0.95
C GLN A 265 -24.55 -21.98 0.20
N ASP A 266 -23.79 -22.99 0.64
CA ASP A 266 -23.77 -24.31 0.02
C ASP A 266 -24.97 -25.20 0.38
N ILE A 267 -25.59 -24.93 1.53
CA ILE A 267 -26.51 -25.86 2.17
C ILE A 267 -27.96 -25.57 1.79
N THR A 268 -28.34 -24.31 1.59
CA THR A 268 -29.75 -23.93 1.47
C THR A 268 -30.12 -23.37 0.10
N ALA A 269 -31.25 -23.83 -0.43
CA ALA A 269 -31.94 -23.20 -1.56
C ALA A 269 -32.57 -21.83 -1.20
N GLY A 270 -32.41 -21.36 0.05
CA GLY A 270 -32.98 -20.12 0.59
C GLY A 270 -31.95 -19.00 0.69
N SER A 271 -31.45 -18.53 -0.47
CA SER A 271 -30.38 -17.51 -0.54
C SER A 271 -30.69 -16.19 0.17
N PHE A 272 -31.97 -15.85 0.38
CA PHE A 272 -32.34 -14.54 0.90
C PHE A 272 -32.13 -14.39 2.40
N SER A 273 -32.57 -15.35 3.23
CA SER A 273 -32.42 -15.26 4.69
C SER A 273 -30.94 -15.23 5.13
N ILE A 274 -30.07 -15.97 4.45
CA ILE A 274 -28.63 -15.96 4.73
C ILE A 274 -28.03 -14.60 4.38
N PHE A 275 -28.49 -14.00 3.28
CA PHE A 275 -28.03 -12.69 2.88
C PHE A 275 -28.46 -11.61 3.88
N GLU A 276 -29.67 -11.68 4.43
CA GLU A 276 -30.15 -10.73 5.45
C GLU A 276 -29.29 -10.78 6.72
N GLU A 277 -29.01 -11.97 7.27
CA GLU A 277 -28.11 -12.13 8.41
C GLU A 277 -26.70 -11.59 8.13
N PHE A 278 -26.19 -11.86 6.92
CA PHE A 278 -24.89 -11.35 6.47
C PHE A 278 -24.90 -9.83 6.36
N TRP A 279 -25.96 -9.28 5.76
CA TRP A 279 -26.10 -7.86 5.47
C TRP A 279 -26.18 -7.03 6.75
N ASP A 280 -26.92 -7.50 7.76
CA ASP A 280 -27.01 -6.82 9.06
C ASP A 280 -25.65 -6.70 9.73
N GLY A 281 -24.84 -7.78 9.67
CA GLY A 281 -23.46 -7.76 10.16
C GLY A 281 -22.58 -6.80 9.36
N LEU A 282 -22.68 -6.84 8.03
CA LEU A 282 -21.89 -6.00 7.13
C LEU A 282 -22.23 -4.51 7.27
N GLN A 283 -23.51 -4.18 7.41
CA GLN A 283 -24.00 -2.80 7.50
C GLN A 283 -23.41 -2.08 8.71
N SER A 284 -23.27 -2.78 9.84
CA SER A 284 -22.64 -2.21 11.04
C SER A 284 -21.17 -1.82 10.78
N CYS A 285 -20.44 -2.64 10.02
CA CYS A 285 -19.06 -2.35 9.63
C CYS A 285 -18.94 -1.28 8.54
N LEU A 286 -19.92 -1.18 7.62
CA LEU A 286 -19.95 -0.13 6.61
C LEU A 286 -20.08 1.26 7.24
N THR A 287 -20.82 1.39 8.35
CA THR A 287 -20.97 2.67 9.07
C THR A 287 -19.78 3.05 9.92
N ASP A 288 -18.86 2.12 10.20
CA ASP A 288 -17.67 2.37 10.99
C ASP A 288 -16.49 2.79 10.10
N PRO A 289 -15.93 4.01 10.26
CA PRO A 289 -14.78 4.48 9.51
C PRO A 289 -13.59 3.51 9.51
N THR A 290 -13.38 2.80 10.62
CA THR A 290 -12.20 1.95 10.78
C THR A 290 -12.32 0.61 10.05
N SER A 291 -13.53 0.04 9.93
CA SER A 291 -13.77 -1.27 9.31
C SER A 291 -14.49 -1.21 7.96
N SER A 292 -14.97 -0.04 7.53
CA SER A 292 -15.68 0.17 6.27
C SER A 292 -14.92 -0.37 5.04
N PHE A 293 -13.60 -0.18 4.98
CA PHE A 293 -12.76 -0.71 3.89
C PHE A 293 -12.83 -2.25 3.79
N LEU A 294 -12.87 -2.93 4.94
CA LEU A 294 -12.94 -4.40 5.02
C LEU A 294 -14.32 -4.87 4.56
N ALA A 295 -15.38 -4.17 4.98
CA ALA A 295 -16.75 -4.43 4.55
C ALA A 295 -16.92 -4.27 3.03
N ILE A 296 -16.40 -3.19 2.43
CA ILE A 296 -16.45 -2.96 0.98
C ILE A 296 -15.76 -4.10 0.22
N ARG A 297 -14.57 -4.54 0.68
CA ARG A 297 -13.85 -5.65 0.04
C ARG A 297 -14.63 -6.95 0.10
N HIS A 298 -15.25 -7.25 1.24
CA HIS A 298 -16.12 -8.43 1.37
C HIS A 298 -17.37 -8.33 0.49
N LEU A 299 -17.98 -7.15 0.40
CA LEU A 299 -19.13 -6.91 -0.46
C LEU A 299 -18.80 -7.13 -1.94
N ASN A 300 -17.64 -6.63 -2.40
CA ASN A 300 -17.14 -6.88 -3.76
C ASN A 300 -17.03 -8.39 -4.05
N GLN A 301 -16.54 -9.18 -3.09
CA GLN A 301 -16.48 -10.64 -3.27
C GLN A 301 -17.85 -11.29 -3.31
N VAL A 302 -18.75 -10.89 -2.41
CA VAL A 302 -20.10 -11.43 -2.33
C VAL A 302 -20.87 -11.16 -3.62
N CYS A 303 -20.72 -9.97 -4.22
CA CYS A 303 -21.37 -9.63 -5.49
C CYS A 303 -20.89 -10.48 -6.66
N ARG A 304 -19.62 -10.91 -6.66
CA ARG A 304 -19.10 -11.83 -7.67
C ARG A 304 -19.68 -13.24 -7.58
N LEU A 305 -20.25 -13.61 -6.44
CA LEU A 305 -20.82 -14.95 -6.21
C LEU A 305 -22.30 -15.03 -6.54
N PHE A 306 -23.01 -13.89 -6.55
CA PHE A 306 -24.43 -13.89 -6.84
C PHE A 306 -24.71 -14.06 -8.33
N SER A 307 -25.73 -14.86 -8.62
CA SER A 307 -26.27 -15.02 -9.97
C SER A 307 -27.21 -13.86 -10.30
N SER A 308 -27.42 -13.58 -11.59
CA SER A 308 -28.30 -12.49 -12.08
C SER A 308 -29.71 -12.47 -11.45
N LYS A 309 -30.27 -13.62 -11.05
CA LYS A 309 -31.61 -13.68 -10.44
C LYS A 309 -31.69 -13.17 -9.00
N THR A 310 -30.60 -13.27 -8.24
CA THR A 310 -30.53 -12.81 -6.85
C THR A 310 -30.24 -11.31 -6.72
N HIS A 311 -29.85 -10.65 -7.82
CA HIS A 311 -29.43 -9.25 -7.82
C HIS A 311 -30.53 -8.25 -7.45
N SER A 312 -31.77 -8.44 -7.92
CA SER A 312 -32.80 -7.39 -7.82
C SER A 312 -33.21 -7.05 -6.38
N ILE A 313 -33.13 -8.03 -5.47
CA ILE A 313 -33.49 -7.80 -4.05
C ILE A 313 -32.31 -7.18 -3.29
N ILE A 314 -31.10 -7.60 -3.63
CA ILE A 314 -29.84 -7.13 -3.03
C ILE A 314 -29.59 -5.67 -3.45
N GLU A 315 -29.91 -5.32 -4.69
CA GLU A 315 -29.70 -4.00 -5.30
C GLU A 315 -30.25 -2.84 -4.47
N GLY A 316 -31.55 -2.85 -4.13
CA GLY A 316 -32.18 -1.70 -3.49
C GLY A 316 -31.58 -1.36 -2.12
N ARG A 317 -31.27 -2.39 -1.32
CA ARG A 317 -30.69 -2.19 0.01
C ARG A 317 -29.23 -1.81 -0.07
N VAL A 318 -28.44 -2.56 -0.84
CA VAL A 318 -27.00 -2.32 -0.99
C VAL A 318 -26.75 -0.93 -1.55
N ALA A 319 -27.44 -0.54 -2.62
CA ALA A 319 -27.31 0.78 -3.22
C ALA A 319 -27.67 1.89 -2.22
N SER A 320 -28.76 1.74 -1.45
CA SER A 320 -29.17 2.76 -0.48
C SER A 320 -28.15 2.99 0.65
N THR A 321 -27.51 1.93 1.13
CA THR A 321 -26.51 2.02 2.21
C THR A 321 -25.19 2.56 1.68
N ILE A 322 -24.78 2.11 0.49
CA ILE A 322 -23.60 2.64 -0.19
C ILE A 322 -23.75 4.12 -0.48
N TYR A 323 -24.90 4.54 -1.02
CA TYR A 323 -25.18 5.95 -1.29
C TYR A 323 -25.06 6.78 -0.02
N ARG A 324 -25.67 6.30 1.08
CA ARG A 324 -25.55 6.95 2.40
C ARG A 324 -24.10 7.05 2.87
N LEU A 325 -23.32 5.98 2.74
CA LEU A 325 -21.90 5.95 3.12
C LEU A 325 -21.07 6.94 2.29
N VAL A 326 -21.26 6.96 0.97
CA VAL A 326 -20.58 7.90 0.05
C VAL A 326 -20.95 9.34 0.38
N ALA A 327 -22.22 9.60 0.68
CA ALA A 327 -22.70 10.93 1.01
C ALA A 327 -22.22 11.40 2.39
N SER A 328 -22.13 10.50 3.37
CA SER A 328 -21.77 10.88 4.74
C SER A 328 -20.27 10.94 4.98
N SER A 329 -19.48 10.08 4.32
CA SER A 329 -18.07 9.87 4.67
C SER A 329 -17.21 9.37 3.50
N PRO A 330 -17.07 10.17 2.42
CA PRO A 330 -16.32 9.79 1.22
C PRO A 330 -14.82 9.52 1.46
N GLU A 331 -14.24 10.07 2.53
CA GLU A 331 -12.83 9.94 2.89
C GLU A 331 -12.44 8.53 3.37
N PHE A 332 -13.39 7.73 3.84
CA PHE A 332 -13.12 6.37 4.31
C PHE A 332 -13.27 5.31 3.22
N ILE A 333 -13.77 5.71 2.04
CA ILE A 333 -14.03 4.80 0.94
C ILE A 333 -12.74 4.51 0.19
N GLU A 334 -12.41 3.22 0.09
CA GLU A 334 -11.36 2.75 -0.81
C GLU A 334 -11.89 2.76 -2.25
N TRP A 335 -11.86 3.93 -2.89
CA TRP A 335 -12.40 4.17 -4.23
C TRP A 335 -11.97 3.11 -5.25
N THR A 336 -10.71 2.66 -5.22
CA THR A 336 -10.23 1.62 -6.12
C THR A 336 -10.90 0.25 -5.96
N GLU A 337 -11.36 -0.11 -4.76
CA GLU A 337 -12.13 -1.34 -4.53
C GLU A 337 -13.62 -1.12 -4.75
N PHE A 338 -14.09 0.10 -4.45
CA PHE A 338 -15.46 0.51 -4.69
C PHE A 338 -15.80 0.58 -6.19
N ASP A 339 -14.90 1.12 -7.02
CA ASP A 339 -15.05 1.17 -8.47
C ASP A 339 -15.16 -0.25 -9.05
N LYS A 340 -14.32 -1.19 -8.57
CA LYS A 340 -14.40 -2.60 -8.98
C LYS A 340 -15.74 -3.22 -8.58
N PHE A 341 -16.26 -2.86 -7.41
CA PHE A 341 -17.58 -3.31 -6.98
C PHE A 341 -18.65 -2.75 -7.91
N LEU A 342 -18.62 -1.45 -8.23
CA LEU A 342 -19.57 -0.81 -9.14
C LEU A 342 -19.50 -1.42 -10.53
N ASP A 343 -18.31 -1.68 -11.06
CA ASP A 343 -18.12 -2.34 -12.35
C ASP A 343 -18.79 -3.71 -12.36
N VAL A 344 -18.55 -4.54 -11.35
CA VAL A 344 -19.18 -5.87 -11.24
C VAL A 344 -20.70 -5.71 -11.13
N TYR A 345 -21.15 -4.80 -10.28
CA TYR A 345 -22.56 -4.54 -10.02
C TYR A 345 -23.31 -4.09 -11.28
N PHE A 346 -22.81 -3.09 -12.00
CA PHE A 346 -23.43 -2.57 -13.21
C PHE A 346 -23.34 -3.55 -14.39
N ASN A 347 -22.25 -4.29 -14.53
CA ASN A 347 -22.14 -5.32 -15.58
C ASN A 347 -23.10 -6.49 -15.35
N GLN A 348 -23.51 -6.74 -14.11
CA GLN A 348 -24.50 -7.76 -13.77
C GLN A 348 -25.95 -7.27 -13.96
N MET A 349 -26.18 -5.96 -14.05
CA MET A 349 -27.51 -5.40 -14.34
C MET A 349 -27.84 -5.52 -15.82
N ALA A 350 -28.95 -6.19 -16.13
CA ALA A 350 -29.49 -6.18 -17.48
C ALA A 350 -29.81 -4.71 -17.89
N PRO A 351 -29.46 -4.29 -19.13
CA PRO A 351 -29.69 -2.92 -19.59
C PRO A 351 -31.15 -2.44 -19.39
N SER A 352 -32.11 -3.36 -19.46
CA SER A 352 -33.54 -3.08 -19.29
C SER A 352 -33.96 -2.65 -17.89
N GLN A 353 -33.13 -2.83 -16.85
CA GLN A 353 -33.46 -2.41 -15.47
C GLN A 353 -32.85 -1.06 -15.10
N MET A 354 -31.82 -0.61 -15.83
CA MET A 354 -31.14 0.65 -15.55
C MET A 354 -32.01 1.88 -15.85
N GLU A 355 -32.93 1.79 -16.82
CA GLU A 355 -33.85 2.89 -17.18
C GLU A 355 -34.89 3.20 -16.09
N PHE A 356 -35.22 2.23 -15.22
CA PHE A 356 -36.24 2.41 -14.18
C PHE A 356 -35.65 2.65 -12.77
N GLY A 357 -34.45 2.14 -12.47
CA GLY A 357 -33.89 2.17 -11.11
C GLY A 357 -33.22 3.49 -10.71
N ILE A 358 -32.40 4.08 -11.59
CA ILE A 358 -31.61 5.28 -11.25
C ILE A 358 -32.49 6.51 -11.09
N GLY A 359 -33.54 6.64 -11.92
CA GLY A 359 -34.52 7.72 -11.80
C GLY A 359 -35.29 7.70 -10.48
N ALA A 360 -35.63 6.52 -9.96
CA ALA A 360 -36.40 6.38 -8.73
C ALA A 360 -35.56 6.55 -7.44
N ALA A 361 -34.28 6.20 -7.48
CA ALA A 361 -33.37 6.32 -6.33
C ALA A 361 -32.77 7.72 -6.16
N LEU A 362 -32.64 8.51 -7.24
CA LEU A 362 -32.20 9.92 -7.16
C LEU A 362 -33.35 10.90 -6.87
N LEU A 363 -34.60 10.48 -7.04
CA LEU A 363 -35.81 11.28 -6.75
C LEU A 363 -36.36 11.05 -5.33
N ARG A 364 -35.73 10.20 -4.52
CA ARG A 364 -36.03 10.00 -3.10
C ARG A 364 -34.80 10.34 -2.26
#